data_AF-A0A7S3NPP7-F1
#
_entry.id   AF-A0A7S3NPP7-F1
#
_cell.length_a   1.000
_cell.length_b   1.000
_cell.length_c   1.000
_cell.angle_alpha   90.00
_cell.angle_beta   90.00
_cell.angle_gamma   90.00
#
_symmetry.space_group_name_H-M   'P 1'
#
loop_
_entity.id
_entity.type
_entity.pdbx_description
1 polymer ?
#
loop_
_entity_poly.entity_id
_entity_poly.type
_entity_poly.pdbx_seq_one_letter_code
_entity_poly.pdbx_strand_id
1 'polypeptide(L)'
;MLKVISIAVGISICVHALVPVSSFYQFRHVSNRGQRIRVNAAKYIDKNGEPIKAALSAYMHFCADERERVTKDLKAELGTEFKPTLVLSKLGELWRSLPPDRISYYQNIATKDKERYDQQLDANGISRAGTKKKSNRPQSGYMLFCAENREEVTTRLKRSMGSDFKYTEVMRELGSLWQQLDPVKKQSFQDKAAAQKLS
;
A
#
# COMPACT_ATOMS: atom_id res chain seq x y z
N MET A 1 -7.70 95.25 -19.55
CA MET A 1 -6.52 95.38 -18.67
C MET A 1 -6.86 94.76 -17.32
N LEU A 2 -6.57 93.46 -17.14
CA LEU A 2 -6.78 92.76 -15.86
C LEU A 2 -5.47 92.81 -15.07
N LYS A 3 -5.51 93.50 -13.92
CA LYS A 3 -4.39 93.62 -12.99
C LYS A 3 -4.32 92.37 -12.12
N VAL A 4 -3.21 91.66 -12.24
CA VAL A 4 -2.77 90.58 -11.37
C VAL A 4 -2.38 91.20 -10.02
N ILE A 5 -2.98 90.75 -8.92
CA ILE A 5 -2.51 91.04 -7.56
C ILE A 5 -2.11 89.70 -6.93
N SER A 6 -0.81 89.56 -6.80
CA SER A 6 -0.09 88.52 -6.07
C SER A 6 -0.03 88.93 -4.59
N ILE A 7 -0.40 88.03 -3.67
CA ILE A 7 -0.03 88.14 -2.26
C ILE A 7 0.61 86.83 -1.83
N ALA A 8 1.87 86.99 -1.42
CA ALA A 8 2.75 85.99 -0.86
C ALA A 8 2.48 85.78 0.64
N VAL A 9 2.53 84.52 1.07
CA VAL A 9 2.94 84.08 2.41
C VAL A 9 3.68 82.77 2.13
N GLY A 10 4.93 82.51 2.51
CA GLY A 10 5.71 82.95 3.65
C GLY A 10 6.50 81.70 4.05
N ILE A 11 7.78 81.73 3.71
CA ILE A 11 8.83 80.73 3.87
C ILE A 11 8.92 80.21 5.31
N SER A 12 9.12 78.89 5.48
CA SER A 12 9.94 78.39 6.59
C SER A 12 10.64 77.08 6.20
N ILE A 13 11.95 77.18 6.10
CA ILE A 13 12.92 76.13 5.82
C ILE A 13 13.27 75.50 7.16
N CYS A 14 13.14 74.18 7.30
CA CYS A 14 13.81 73.42 8.34
C CYS A 14 14.49 72.20 7.72
N VAL A 15 15.80 72.35 7.50
CA VAL A 15 16.77 71.28 7.30
C VAL A 15 16.93 70.55 8.63
N HIS A 16 16.74 69.24 8.67
CA HIS A 16 17.51 68.32 9.51
C HIS A 16 17.37 66.89 8.96
N ALA A 17 18.50 66.36 8.49
CA ALA A 17 18.69 64.95 8.18
C ALA A 17 18.57 64.10 9.45
N LEU A 18 17.89 62.95 9.36
CA LEU A 18 18.23 61.71 10.05
C LEU A 18 17.25 60.61 9.63
N VAL A 19 17.78 59.62 8.92
CA VAL A 19 17.09 58.38 8.55
C VAL A 19 17.08 57.45 9.76
N PRO A 20 15.93 56.86 10.13
CA PRO A 20 15.95 55.59 10.85
C PRO A 20 15.15 54.51 10.09
N VAL A 21 15.90 53.52 9.61
CA VAL A 21 15.70 52.09 9.89
C VAL A 21 14.25 51.60 9.88
N SER A 22 13.91 50.92 8.79
CA SER A 22 13.25 49.61 8.77
C SER A 22 12.17 49.36 9.83
N SER A 23 10.92 49.74 9.55
CA SER A 23 9.76 49.04 10.11
C SER A 23 9.04 48.30 8.99
N PHE A 24 9.56 47.09 8.79
CA PHE A 24 8.92 45.92 8.23
C PHE A 24 7.39 46.05 8.19
N TYR A 25 6.85 46.19 6.98
CA TYR A 25 5.51 45.72 6.68
C TYR A 25 5.46 44.25 7.09
N GLN A 26 4.81 43.95 8.22
CA GLN A 26 4.48 42.58 8.60
C GLN A 26 3.32 42.12 7.70
N PHE A 27 3.60 41.98 6.40
CA PHE A 27 2.85 41.14 5.49
C PHE A 27 3.02 39.74 6.05
N ARG A 28 2.09 39.34 6.93
CA ARG A 28 1.99 37.97 7.41
C ARG A 28 1.75 37.12 6.17
N HIS A 29 2.83 36.57 5.63
CA HIS A 29 2.79 35.50 4.66
C HIS A 29 1.85 34.44 5.24
N VAL A 30 0.64 34.38 4.71
CA VAL A 30 -0.11 33.12 4.70
C VAL A 30 0.80 32.20 3.91
N SER A 31 1.55 31.38 4.65
CA SER A 31 2.23 30.25 4.08
C SER A 31 1.14 29.40 3.46
N ASN A 32 0.97 29.55 2.15
CA ASN A 32 0.29 28.59 1.33
C ASN A 32 1.16 27.33 1.40
N ARG A 33 1.02 26.59 2.51
CA ARG A 33 1.42 25.19 2.61
C ARG A 33 0.53 24.48 1.62
N GLY A 34 0.89 24.60 0.35
CA GLY A 34 0.33 23.82 -0.73
C GLY A 34 0.36 22.41 -0.21
N GLN A 35 -0.83 21.84 -0.01
CA GLN A 35 -0.97 20.43 0.27
C GLN A 35 -0.26 19.75 -0.87
N ARG A 36 0.98 19.28 -0.63
CA ARG A 36 1.69 18.41 -1.55
C ARG A 36 0.81 17.19 -1.64
N ILE A 37 -0.02 17.13 -2.67
CA ILE A 37 -0.69 15.89 -3.06
C ILE A 37 0.46 14.95 -3.37
N ARG A 38 0.77 14.08 -2.42
CA ARG A 38 1.62 12.93 -2.66
C ARG A 38 0.83 12.06 -3.62
N VAL A 39 0.96 12.32 -4.91
CA VAL A 39 0.61 11.33 -5.92
C VAL A 39 1.43 10.09 -5.57
N ASN A 40 0.80 8.92 -5.53
CA ASN A 40 1.53 7.67 -5.38
C ASN A 40 2.47 7.58 -6.59
N ALA A 41 3.73 7.97 -6.41
CA ALA A 41 4.74 7.86 -7.45
C ALA A 41 4.85 6.38 -7.84
N ALA A 42 4.87 6.12 -9.14
CA ALA A 42 5.04 4.76 -9.62
C ALA A 42 6.36 4.22 -9.10
N LYS A 43 6.28 3.05 -8.45
CA LYS A 43 7.45 2.41 -7.85
C LYS A 43 8.39 1.83 -8.91
N TYR A 44 7.86 1.48 -10.07
CA TYR A 44 8.56 0.81 -11.15
C TYR A 44 8.35 1.56 -12.46
N ILE A 45 9.35 1.50 -13.33
CA ILE A 45 9.37 2.10 -14.66
C ILE A 45 9.51 0.95 -15.65
N ASP A 46 8.82 1.03 -16.77
CA ASP A 46 8.92 0.04 -17.83
C ASP A 46 10.23 0.18 -18.63
N LYS A 47 10.46 -0.75 -19.55
CA LYS A 47 11.61 -0.72 -20.47
C LYS A 47 11.67 0.50 -21.39
N ASN A 48 10.55 1.21 -21.58
CA ASN A 48 10.44 2.41 -22.42
C ASN A 48 10.63 3.71 -21.61
N GLY A 49 10.79 3.63 -20.29
CA GLY A 49 10.91 4.79 -19.41
C GLY A 49 9.57 5.31 -18.86
N GLU A 50 8.45 4.65 -19.14
CA GLU A 50 7.12 5.02 -18.64
C GLU A 50 6.84 4.42 -17.25
N PRO A 51 6.20 5.17 -16.34
CA PRO A 51 5.87 4.69 -15.01
C PRO A 51 4.79 3.60 -15.05
N ILE A 52 5.09 2.42 -14.49
CA ILE A 52 4.12 1.34 -14.33
C ILE A 52 3.12 1.72 -13.23
N LYS A 53 1.89 2.03 -13.64
CA LYS A 53 0.81 2.43 -12.72
C LYS A 53 0.46 1.28 -11.78
N ALA A 54 0.58 1.56 -10.47
CA ALA A 54 0.23 0.63 -9.41
C ALA A 54 -1.23 0.16 -9.52
N ALA A 55 -1.49 -1.06 -9.07
CA ALA A 55 -2.85 -1.58 -8.98
C ALA A 55 -3.68 -0.77 -7.98
N LEU A 56 -4.89 -0.38 -8.36
CA LEU A 56 -5.85 0.32 -7.53
C LEU A 56 -6.67 -0.67 -6.68
N SER A 57 -7.08 -0.23 -5.49
CA SER A 57 -7.98 -1.02 -4.66
C SER A 57 -9.43 -0.87 -5.10
N ALA A 58 -10.32 -1.77 -4.65
CA ALA A 58 -11.76 -1.70 -4.94
C ALA A 58 -12.36 -0.33 -4.58
N TYR A 59 -11.97 0.22 -3.43
CA TYR A 59 -12.39 1.55 -2.99
C TYR A 59 -11.87 2.66 -3.91
N MET A 60 -10.66 2.55 -4.45
CA MET A 60 -10.09 3.55 -5.37
C MET A 60 -10.82 3.56 -6.72
N HIS A 61 -11.22 2.39 -7.22
CA HIS A 61 -12.10 2.30 -8.39
C HIS A 61 -13.47 2.94 -8.11
N PHE A 62 -14.08 2.61 -6.98
CA PHE A 62 -15.33 3.25 -6.55
C PHE A 62 -15.22 4.78 -6.44
N CYS A 63 -14.13 5.27 -5.84
CA CYS A 63 -13.88 6.70 -5.75
C CYS A 63 -13.69 7.35 -7.12
N ALA A 64 -13.11 6.65 -8.10
CA ALA A 64 -12.93 7.20 -9.44
C ALA A 64 -14.29 7.43 -10.13
N ASP A 65 -15.20 6.46 -10.03
CA ASP A 65 -16.52 6.52 -10.66
C ASP A 65 -17.45 7.51 -9.96
N GLU A 66 -17.41 7.54 -8.63
CA GLU A 66 -18.40 8.24 -7.80
C GLU A 66 -17.97 9.67 -7.43
N ARG A 67 -16.66 9.99 -7.52
CA ARG A 67 -16.15 11.32 -7.17
C ARG A 67 -16.78 12.43 -7.98
N GLU A 68 -16.99 12.24 -9.28
CA GLU A 68 -17.58 13.29 -10.13
C GLU A 68 -19.03 13.57 -9.75
N ARG A 69 -19.82 12.52 -9.47
CA ARG A 69 -21.22 12.66 -9.04
C ARG A 69 -21.29 13.38 -7.70
N VAL A 70 -20.59 12.87 -6.68
CA VAL A 70 -20.57 13.48 -5.34
C VAL A 70 -20.03 14.91 -5.36
N THR A 71 -19.07 15.22 -6.24
CA THR A 71 -18.56 16.59 -6.40
C THR A 71 -19.62 17.53 -6.98
N LYS A 72 -20.41 17.08 -7.97
CA LYS A 72 -21.49 17.88 -8.55
C LYS A 72 -22.59 18.12 -7.52
N ASP A 73 -22.99 17.09 -6.80
CA ASP A 73 -24.04 17.16 -5.77
C ASP A 73 -23.63 18.15 -4.65
N LEU A 74 -22.41 17.99 -4.10
CA LEU A 74 -21.91 18.87 -3.05
C LEU A 74 -21.69 20.32 -3.52
N LYS A 75 -21.33 20.53 -4.79
CA LYS A 75 -21.23 21.88 -5.35
C LYS A 75 -22.59 22.54 -5.50
N ALA A 76 -23.62 21.78 -5.86
CA ALA A 76 -24.99 22.29 -5.96
C ALA A 76 -25.55 22.64 -4.57
N GLU A 77 -25.27 21.81 -3.56
CA GLU A 77 -25.74 22.02 -2.19
C GLU A 77 -25.02 23.17 -1.46
N LEU A 78 -23.69 23.22 -1.56
CA LEU A 78 -22.86 24.11 -0.73
C LEU A 78 -22.34 25.35 -1.47
N GLY A 79 -22.45 25.38 -2.81
CA GLY A 79 -22.03 26.51 -3.63
C GLY A 79 -20.60 26.98 -3.32
N THR A 80 -20.49 28.20 -2.79
CA THR A 80 -19.22 28.86 -2.42
C THR A 80 -18.52 28.27 -1.20
N GLU A 81 -19.21 27.51 -0.35
CA GLU A 81 -18.62 26.83 0.82
C GLU A 81 -18.09 25.42 0.49
N PHE A 82 -18.03 25.07 -0.80
CA PHE A 82 -17.55 23.78 -1.25
C PHE A 82 -16.08 23.54 -0.85
N LYS A 83 -15.86 22.48 -0.07
CA LYS A 83 -14.52 22.00 0.30
C LYS A 83 -14.27 20.62 -0.32
N PRO A 84 -13.18 20.42 -1.08
CA PRO A 84 -12.84 19.12 -1.66
C PRO A 84 -12.69 17.99 -0.63
N THR A 85 -12.39 18.32 0.63
CA THR A 85 -12.31 17.36 1.73
C THR A 85 -13.65 16.71 2.04
N LEU A 86 -14.77 17.42 1.85
CA LEU A 86 -16.12 16.89 2.10
C LEU A 86 -16.48 15.78 1.11
N VAL A 87 -15.99 15.87 -0.13
CA VAL A 87 -16.18 14.83 -1.15
C VAL A 87 -15.61 13.50 -0.66
N LEU A 88 -14.40 13.51 -0.10
CA LEU A 88 -13.75 12.28 0.37
C LEU A 88 -14.48 11.70 1.60
N SER A 89 -14.96 12.54 2.52
CA SER A 89 -15.78 12.10 3.65
C SER A 89 -17.07 11.42 3.17
N LYS A 90 -17.78 12.03 2.21
CA LYS A 90 -19.00 11.47 1.63
C LYS A 90 -18.77 10.16 0.87
N LEU A 91 -17.69 10.05 0.10
CA LEU A 91 -17.31 8.79 -0.55
C LEU A 91 -17.04 7.68 0.48
N GLY A 92 -16.40 8.02 1.61
CA GLY A 92 -16.17 7.07 2.69
C GLY A 92 -17.46 6.61 3.38
N GLU A 93 -18.45 7.49 3.53
CA GLU A 93 -19.78 7.14 4.03
C GLU A 93 -20.51 6.21 3.04
N LEU A 94 -20.54 6.56 1.76
CA LEU A 94 -21.19 5.78 0.70
C LEU A 94 -20.57 4.39 0.53
N TRP A 95 -19.25 4.25 0.67
CA TRP A 95 -18.59 2.95 0.61
C TRP A 95 -19.02 2.01 1.75
N ARG A 96 -19.25 2.56 2.95
CA ARG A 96 -19.68 1.76 4.11
C ARG A 96 -21.15 1.33 4.02
N SER A 97 -21.99 2.12 3.33
CA SER A 97 -23.41 1.81 3.11
C SER A 97 -23.68 1.08 1.78
N LEU A 98 -22.64 0.78 1.01
CA LEU A 98 -22.77 0.10 -0.28
C LEU A 98 -23.26 -1.35 -0.09
N PRO A 99 -24.21 -1.85 -0.90
CA PRO A 99 -24.63 -3.24 -0.82
C PRO A 99 -23.48 -4.20 -1.19
N PRO A 100 -23.48 -5.43 -0.64
CA PRO A 100 -22.41 -6.41 -0.85
C PRO A 100 -22.17 -6.75 -2.32
N ASP A 101 -23.22 -6.77 -3.14
CA ASP A 101 -23.12 -7.06 -4.58
C ASP A 101 -22.29 -6.01 -5.32
N ARG A 102 -22.49 -4.72 -5.00
CA ARG A 102 -21.69 -3.61 -5.55
C ARG A 102 -20.25 -3.70 -5.07
N ILE A 103 -20.03 -4.02 -3.79
CA ILE A 103 -18.68 -4.20 -3.24
C ILE A 103 -17.95 -5.32 -3.99
N SER A 104 -18.62 -6.46 -4.22
CA SER A 104 -18.08 -7.59 -4.97
C SER A 104 -17.70 -7.21 -6.40
N TYR A 105 -18.54 -6.43 -7.09
CA TYR A 105 -18.22 -5.89 -8.42
C TYR A 105 -16.89 -5.11 -8.42
N TYR A 106 -16.68 -4.19 -7.46
CA TYR A 106 -15.43 -3.44 -7.37
C TYR A 106 -14.23 -4.29 -6.92
N GLN A 107 -14.45 -5.33 -6.11
CA GLN A 107 -13.42 -6.32 -5.77
C GLN A 107 -12.95 -7.11 -7.01
N ASN A 108 -13.88 -7.47 -7.89
CA ASN A 108 -13.55 -8.14 -9.15
C ASN A 108 -12.73 -7.24 -10.07
N ILE A 109 -13.08 -5.95 -10.17
CA ILE A 109 -12.29 -4.97 -10.94
C ILE A 109 -10.88 -4.82 -10.34
N ALA A 110 -10.78 -4.66 -9.02
CA ALA A 110 -9.49 -4.52 -8.35
C ALA A 110 -8.61 -5.78 -8.51
N THR A 111 -9.23 -6.96 -8.57
CA THR A 111 -8.52 -8.22 -8.83
C THR A 111 -7.95 -8.23 -10.25
N LYS A 112 -8.75 -7.85 -11.26
CA LYS A 112 -8.28 -7.72 -12.64
C LYS A 112 -7.18 -6.65 -12.79
N ASP A 113 -7.30 -5.53 -12.09
CA ASP A 113 -6.28 -4.47 -12.13
C ASP A 113 -4.96 -4.90 -11.47
N LYS A 114 -5.05 -5.71 -10.41
CA LYS A 114 -3.88 -6.38 -9.83
C LYS A 114 -3.23 -7.34 -10.80
N GLU A 115 -4.01 -8.14 -11.52
CA GLU A 115 -3.49 -9.05 -12.56
C GLU A 115 -2.78 -8.27 -13.69
N ARG A 116 -3.39 -7.17 -14.19
CA ARG A 116 -2.74 -6.27 -15.16
C ARG A 116 -1.39 -5.79 -14.64
N TYR A 117 -1.35 -5.27 -13.42
CA TYR A 117 -0.12 -4.75 -12.83
C TYR A 117 0.94 -5.84 -12.68
N ASP A 118 0.55 -7.02 -12.22
CA ASP A 118 1.46 -8.16 -12.04
C ASP A 118 2.02 -8.63 -13.39
N GLN A 119 1.19 -8.73 -14.44
CA GLN A 119 1.64 -9.03 -15.81
C GLN A 119 2.59 -7.96 -16.36
N GLN A 120 2.34 -6.68 -16.09
CA GLN A 120 3.25 -5.60 -16.50
C GLN A 120 4.60 -5.69 -15.80
N LEU A 121 4.62 -6.05 -14.51
CA LEU A 121 5.87 -6.27 -13.80
C LEU A 121 6.63 -7.48 -14.34
N ASP A 122 5.94 -8.59 -14.57
CA ASP A 122 6.53 -9.82 -15.11
C ASP A 122 7.09 -9.58 -16.53
N ALA A 123 6.37 -8.86 -17.40
CA ALA A 123 6.82 -8.50 -18.74
C ALA A 123 8.06 -7.59 -18.75
N ASN A 124 8.29 -6.84 -17.67
CA ASN A 124 9.48 -6.00 -17.48
C ASN A 124 10.57 -6.71 -16.63
N GLY A 125 10.40 -7.99 -16.30
CA GLY A 125 11.34 -8.75 -15.49
C GLY A 125 11.45 -8.28 -14.03
N ILE A 126 10.48 -7.50 -13.56
CA ILE A 126 10.48 -6.89 -12.23
C ILE A 126 9.81 -7.83 -11.23
N SER A 127 10.60 -8.60 -10.48
CA SER A 127 10.03 -9.46 -9.44
C SER A 127 9.76 -8.70 -8.14
N ARG A 128 8.55 -8.79 -7.59
CA ARG A 128 8.24 -8.30 -6.24
C ARG A 128 8.70 -9.29 -5.17
N ALA A 129 9.24 -8.77 -4.06
CA ALA A 129 9.50 -9.56 -2.87
C ALA A 129 8.16 -10.09 -2.32
N GLY A 130 7.83 -11.34 -2.63
CA GLY A 130 6.61 -12.01 -2.16
C GLY A 130 5.84 -12.81 -3.23
N THR A 131 5.98 -12.51 -4.53
CA THR A 131 5.28 -13.26 -5.60
C THR A 131 6.09 -14.36 -6.24
N LYS A 132 7.40 -14.45 -5.96
CA LYS A 132 8.15 -15.67 -6.29
C LYS A 132 7.57 -16.81 -5.45
N LYS A 133 6.79 -17.69 -6.08
CA LYS A 133 6.50 -19.03 -5.55
C LYS A 133 7.85 -19.58 -5.12
N LYS A 134 8.07 -19.78 -3.81
CA LYS A 134 9.33 -20.36 -3.32
C LYS A 134 9.50 -21.64 -4.13
N SER A 135 10.59 -21.72 -4.91
CA SER A 135 10.96 -22.95 -5.57
C SER A 135 10.90 -24.05 -4.51
N ASN A 136 10.12 -25.10 -4.74
CA ASN A 136 10.08 -26.24 -3.83
C ASN A 136 11.51 -26.80 -3.80
N ARG A 137 12.24 -26.47 -2.74
CA ARG A 137 13.57 -27.03 -2.53
C ARG A 137 13.38 -28.54 -2.35
N PRO A 138 14.26 -29.38 -2.92
CA PRO A 138 14.17 -30.82 -2.71
C PRO A 138 14.15 -31.11 -1.22
N GLN A 139 13.22 -31.97 -0.79
CA GLN A 139 13.04 -32.31 0.61
C GLN A 139 14.24 -33.10 1.10
N SER A 140 14.63 -32.91 2.37
CA SER A 140 15.65 -33.76 2.99
C SER A 140 15.09 -35.15 3.27
N GLY A 141 15.96 -36.15 3.48
CA GLY A 141 15.52 -37.51 3.81
C GLY A 141 14.63 -37.56 5.05
N TYR A 142 14.90 -36.72 6.05
CA TYR A 142 14.04 -36.57 7.23
C TYR A 142 12.66 -36.00 6.90
N MET A 143 12.56 -35.04 5.97
CA MET A 143 11.28 -34.46 5.57
C MET A 143 10.43 -35.47 4.79
N LEU A 144 11.05 -36.34 3.98
CA LEU A 144 10.37 -37.46 3.32
C LEU A 144 9.88 -38.49 4.33
N PHE A 145 10.72 -38.83 5.32
CA PHE A 145 10.32 -39.70 6.43
C PHE A 145 9.13 -39.12 7.20
N CYS A 146 9.17 -37.82 7.52
CA CYS A 146 8.06 -37.12 8.14
C CYS A 146 6.80 -37.18 7.27
N ALA A 147 6.91 -37.01 5.95
CA ALA A 147 5.76 -37.05 5.06
C ALA A 147 5.07 -38.43 5.06
N GLU A 148 5.83 -39.53 5.04
CA GLU A 148 5.29 -40.89 5.06
C GLU A 148 4.71 -41.27 6.43
N ASN A 149 5.35 -40.87 7.54
CA ASN A 149 5.00 -41.37 8.88
C ASN A 149 4.09 -40.42 9.68
N ARG A 150 3.91 -39.16 9.23
CA ARG A 150 3.13 -38.16 9.96
C ARG A 150 1.68 -38.55 10.14
N GLU A 151 1.05 -39.17 9.15
CA GLU A 151 -0.36 -39.57 9.25
C GLU A 151 -0.57 -40.69 10.25
N GLU A 152 0.32 -41.68 10.29
CA GLU A 152 0.29 -42.78 11.24
C GLU A 152 0.48 -42.26 12.68
N VAL A 153 1.53 -41.47 12.91
CA VAL A 153 1.82 -40.90 14.24
C VAL A 153 0.70 -39.95 14.68
N THR A 154 0.13 -39.16 13.77
CA THR A 154 -1.02 -38.30 14.05
C THR A 154 -2.23 -39.12 14.45
N THR A 155 -2.54 -40.20 13.73
CA THR A 155 -3.70 -41.06 14.02
C THR A 155 -3.52 -41.76 15.37
N ARG A 156 -2.32 -42.27 15.66
CA ARG A 156 -1.97 -42.91 16.94
C ARG A 156 -2.13 -41.94 18.11
N LEU A 157 -1.57 -40.73 17.99
CA LEU A 157 -1.65 -39.72 19.05
C LEU A 157 -3.06 -39.15 19.23
N LYS A 158 -3.82 -38.95 18.14
CA LYS A 158 -5.24 -38.55 18.23
C LYS A 158 -6.07 -39.61 18.95
N ARG A 159 -5.83 -40.89 18.70
CA ARG A 159 -6.51 -41.99 19.40
C ARG A 159 -6.15 -42.05 20.88
N SER A 160 -4.88 -41.80 21.22
CA SER A 160 -4.41 -41.88 22.61
C SER A 160 -4.76 -40.67 23.46
N MET A 161 -4.72 -39.46 22.88
CA MET A 161 -4.85 -38.19 23.63
C MET A 161 -6.21 -37.51 23.44
N GLY A 162 -7.01 -37.92 22.44
CA GLY A 162 -8.35 -37.39 22.22
C GLY A 162 -8.38 -35.86 22.11
N SER A 163 -9.07 -35.19 23.04
CA SER A 163 -9.22 -33.73 23.09
C SER A 163 -7.94 -32.98 23.46
N ASP A 164 -6.99 -33.63 24.15
CA ASP A 164 -5.71 -33.03 24.56
C ASP A 164 -4.63 -33.17 23.47
N PHE A 165 -5.01 -33.63 22.27
CA PHE A 165 -4.11 -33.80 21.15
C PHE A 165 -3.44 -32.48 20.75
N LYS A 166 -2.11 -32.46 20.82
CA LYS A 166 -1.28 -31.36 20.32
C LYS A 166 -0.40 -31.85 19.18
N TYR A 167 -0.45 -31.13 18.06
CA TYR A 167 0.37 -31.45 16.89
C TYR A 167 1.89 -31.35 17.17
N THR A 168 2.29 -30.62 18.21
CA THR A 168 3.69 -30.57 18.68
C THR A 168 4.21 -31.94 19.11
N GLU A 169 3.36 -32.79 19.70
CA GLU A 169 3.74 -34.15 20.11
C GLU A 169 4.01 -35.04 18.90
N VAL A 170 3.28 -34.85 17.80
CA VAL A 170 3.54 -35.56 16.52
C VAL A 170 4.95 -35.27 16.03
N MET A 171 5.37 -34.00 16.05
CA MET A 171 6.72 -33.62 15.59
C MET A 171 7.82 -34.13 16.54
N ARG A 172 7.55 -34.18 17.85
CA ARG A 172 8.49 -34.73 18.85
C ARG A 172 8.68 -36.24 18.65
N GLU A 173 7.60 -36.97 18.46
CA GLU A 173 7.62 -38.41 18.18
C GLU A 173 8.33 -38.73 16.86
N LEU A 174 8.03 -38.00 15.77
CA LEU A 174 8.72 -38.17 14.48
C LEU A 174 10.24 -37.92 14.60
N GLY A 175 10.64 -36.92 15.38
CA GLY A 175 12.06 -36.66 15.66
C GLY A 175 12.73 -37.82 16.40
N SER A 176 12.06 -38.38 17.41
CA SER A 176 12.55 -39.54 18.17
C SER A 176 12.67 -40.79 17.28
N LEU A 177 11.63 -41.07 16.47
CA LEU A 177 11.63 -42.20 15.54
C LEU A 177 12.76 -42.10 14.51
N TRP A 178 13.07 -40.90 14.01
CA TRP A 178 14.18 -40.69 13.08
C TRP A 178 15.57 -40.90 13.72
N GLN A 179 15.70 -40.64 15.02
CA GLN A 179 16.94 -40.91 15.76
C GLN A 179 17.14 -42.42 16.00
N GLN A 180 16.05 -43.15 16.23
CA GLN A 180 16.05 -44.60 16.48
C GLN A 180 15.96 -45.44 15.20
N LEU A 181 15.73 -44.80 14.05
CA LEU A 181 15.61 -45.49 12.77
C LEU A 181 16.93 -46.17 12.40
N ASP A 182 16.82 -47.41 11.93
CA ASP A 182 17.97 -48.19 11.45
C ASP A 182 18.80 -47.41 10.40
N PRO A 183 20.15 -47.44 10.48
CA PRO A 183 21.01 -46.71 9.55
C PRO A 183 20.73 -47.01 8.08
N VAL A 184 20.36 -48.24 7.72
CA VAL A 184 20.06 -48.66 6.34
C VAL A 184 18.78 -47.99 5.84
N LYS A 185 17.73 -47.97 6.68
CA LYS A 185 16.47 -47.29 6.34
C LYS A 185 16.67 -45.79 6.25
N LYS A 186 17.45 -45.22 7.17
CA LYS A 186 17.81 -43.80 7.17
C LYS A 186 18.56 -43.41 5.90
N GLN A 187 19.46 -44.27 5.42
CA GLN A 187 20.19 -44.07 4.16
C GLN A 187 19.24 -44.11 2.96
N SER A 188 18.29 -45.05 2.90
CA SER A 188 17.29 -45.11 1.82
C SER A 188 16.50 -43.79 1.67
N PHE A 189 16.13 -43.15 2.78
CA PHE A 189 15.48 -41.83 2.74
C PHE A 189 16.42 -40.71 2.25
N GLN A 190 17.70 -40.78 2.59
CA GLN A 190 18.70 -39.83 2.08
C GLN A 190 18.92 -40.01 0.58
N ASP A 191 18.94 -41.25 0.09
CA ASP A 191 19.08 -41.57 -1.33
C ASP A 191 17.85 -41.10 -2.14
N LYS A 192 16.64 -41.32 -1.61
CA LYS A 192 15.39 -40.76 -2.17
C LYS A 192 15.44 -39.23 -2.27
N ALA A 193 15.92 -38.56 -1.22
CA ALA A 193 16.08 -37.11 -1.20
C ALA A 193 17.16 -36.62 -2.18
N ALA A 194 18.26 -37.37 -2.31
CA ALA A 194 19.30 -37.09 -3.29
C ALA A 194 18.75 -37.22 -4.72
N ALA A 195 17.98 -38.27 -5.01
CA ALA A 195 17.32 -38.45 -6.31
C ALA A 195 16.39 -37.28 -6.67
N GLN A 196 15.57 -36.79 -5.73
CA GLN A 196 14.71 -35.62 -5.93
C GLN A 196 15.47 -34.30 -6.13
N LYS A 197 16.73 -34.22 -5.68
CA LYS A 197 17.59 -33.06 -5.90
C LYS A 197 18.21 -33.05 -7.30
N LEU A 198 18.35 -34.23 -7.92
CA LEU A 198 18.90 -34.38 -9.27
C LEU A 198 17.82 -34.24 -10.37
N SER A 199 16.54 -34.44 -10.05
CA SER A 199 15.40 -34.23 -10.96
C SER A 199 14.97 -32.77 -11.03
#